data_AF-A0AAV0IRK9-F1
#
_entry.id   AF-A0AAV0IRK9-F1
#
_cell.length_a   1.000
_cell.length_b   1.000
_cell.length_c   1.000
_cell.angle_alpha   90.00
_cell.angle_beta   90.00
_cell.angle_gamma   90.00
#
_symmetry.space_group_name_H-M   'P 1'
#
loop_
_entity.id
_entity.type
_entity.pdbx_description
1 polymer ?
#
loop_
_entity_poly.entity_id
_entity_poly.type
_entity_poly.pdbx_seq_one_letter_code
_entity_poly.pdbx_strand_id
1 'polypeptide(L)'
;MASPTAASCTLDAAAAARNLICRDTTAAAHLKLASIFVIFLTSAVGIAGPVLLAQLFRGKPLYDKAVLVIKCFAAGVILSTSLVHVLPEAYASLADCAVSSRHPWKDFPFAGLVTLIGCLLALFVDITATEHNRCTIKPLVAALSFHQIFEGMGLGGCIAQAGFRLRTVAYMCVMFAVTTPMGILLGMIIFWLTGYDDTNPNALIMEGLLGSLSSGILVYMGLVDLIALDFFHNKLMSSTPRLKKTSFVALVLGSASMSILALWA
;
A
#
# COMPACT_ATOMS: atom_id res chain seq x y z
N MET A 1 8.03 -21.70 -5.96
CA MET A 1 7.81 -21.14 -7.31
C MET A 1 9.07 -21.40 -8.11
N ALA A 2 9.00 -22.20 -9.17
CA ALA A 2 10.15 -22.55 -9.99
C ALA A 2 10.51 -21.37 -10.91
N SER A 3 11.79 -20.99 -10.95
CA SER A 3 12.29 -19.98 -11.90
C SER A 3 12.03 -20.47 -13.34
N PRO A 4 11.62 -19.59 -14.27
CA PRO A 4 11.43 -19.97 -15.66
C PRO A 4 12.74 -20.53 -16.24
N THR A 5 12.64 -21.63 -17.00
CA THR A 5 13.81 -22.20 -17.68
C THR A 5 14.18 -21.35 -18.89
N ALA A 6 15.42 -21.41 -19.38
CA ALA A 6 15.87 -20.62 -20.52
C ALA A 6 15.01 -20.81 -21.80
N ALA A 7 14.31 -21.95 -21.92
CA ALA A 7 13.36 -22.25 -22.99
C ALA A 7 11.99 -21.55 -22.81
N SER A 8 11.63 -21.14 -21.59
CA SER A 8 10.43 -20.35 -21.30
C SER A 8 10.59 -18.90 -21.77
N CYS A 9 11.80 -18.32 -21.63
CA CYS A 9 12.09 -16.95 -22.06
C CYS A 9 12.01 -16.73 -23.58
N THR A 10 12.22 -17.76 -24.39
CA THR A 10 12.12 -17.65 -25.85
C THR A 10 10.67 -17.64 -26.35
N LEU A 11 9.73 -18.25 -25.60
CA LEU A 11 8.30 -18.23 -25.88
C LEU A 11 7.64 -16.92 -25.43
N ASP A 12 8.07 -16.32 -24.31
CA ASP A 12 7.55 -15.04 -23.81
C ASP A 12 7.98 -13.84 -24.66
N ALA A 13 9.10 -13.91 -25.38
CA ALA A 13 9.48 -12.86 -26.33
C ALA A 13 8.43 -12.66 -27.44
N ALA A 14 7.72 -13.72 -27.84
CA ALA A 14 6.61 -13.64 -28.80
C ALA A 14 5.33 -13.05 -28.17
N ALA A 15 5.13 -13.22 -26.86
CA ALA A 15 4.06 -12.56 -26.10
C ALA A 15 4.36 -11.07 -25.85
N ALA A 16 5.62 -10.73 -25.55
CA ALA A 16 6.10 -9.36 -25.45
C ALA A 16 5.94 -8.59 -26.78
N ALA A 17 6.19 -9.25 -27.91
CA ALA A 17 5.93 -8.70 -29.24
C ALA A 17 4.43 -8.44 -29.51
N ARG A 18 3.51 -9.26 -28.95
CA ARG A 18 2.07 -8.99 -28.99
C ARG A 18 1.67 -7.81 -28.09
N ASN A 19 2.28 -7.66 -26.92
CA ASN A 19 2.04 -6.52 -26.02
C ASN A 19 2.51 -5.19 -26.60
N LEU A 20 3.58 -5.17 -27.42
CA LEU A 20 4.00 -3.98 -28.18
C LEU A 20 2.94 -3.48 -29.18
N ILE A 21 2.14 -4.40 -29.75
CA ILE A 21 1.11 -4.08 -30.75
C ILE A 21 -0.16 -3.49 -30.09
N CYS A 22 -0.43 -3.80 -28.82
CA CYS A 22 -1.55 -3.25 -28.04
C CYS A 22 -1.24 -1.90 -27.37
N ARG A 23 -0.03 -1.35 -27.52
CA ARG A 23 0.44 -0.15 -26.83
C ARG A 23 0.04 1.11 -27.59
N ASP A 24 -1.26 1.40 -27.65
CA ASP A 24 -1.73 2.72 -28.09
C ASP A 24 -1.30 3.76 -27.03
N THR A 25 -0.25 4.52 -27.35
CA THR A 25 0.37 5.48 -26.43
C THR A 25 -0.56 6.64 -26.07
N THR A 26 -1.49 7.00 -26.96
CA THR A 26 -2.48 8.05 -26.73
C THR A 26 -3.60 7.58 -25.79
N ALA A 27 -4.18 6.40 -26.03
CA ALA A 27 -5.17 5.82 -25.12
C ALA A 27 -4.56 5.52 -23.74
N ALA A 28 -3.33 5.02 -23.69
CA ALA A 28 -2.60 4.78 -22.46
C ALA A 28 -2.32 6.08 -21.68
N ALA A 29 -1.99 7.19 -22.35
CA ALA A 29 -1.81 8.49 -21.70
C ALA A 29 -3.13 9.03 -21.11
N HIS A 30 -4.24 8.90 -21.84
CA HIS A 30 -5.57 9.28 -21.35
C HIS A 30 -5.99 8.44 -20.14
N LEU A 31 -5.76 7.13 -20.18
CA LEU A 31 -6.02 6.24 -19.04
C LEU A 31 -5.14 6.58 -17.84
N LYS A 32 -3.85 6.88 -18.04
CA LYS A 32 -2.97 7.34 -16.95
C LYS A 32 -3.48 8.62 -16.30
N LEU A 33 -3.91 9.61 -17.10
CA LEU A 33 -4.43 10.88 -16.59
C LEU A 33 -5.78 10.70 -15.88
N ALA A 34 -6.66 9.85 -16.41
CA ALA A 34 -7.93 9.50 -15.79
C ALA A 34 -7.71 8.76 -14.46
N SER A 35 -6.77 7.82 -14.40
CA SER A 35 -6.41 7.09 -13.18
C SER A 35 -5.84 8.02 -12.11
N ILE A 36 -4.98 8.98 -12.47
CA ILE A 36 -4.47 9.99 -11.53
C ILE A 36 -5.62 10.79 -10.89
N PHE A 37 -6.61 11.20 -11.69
CA PHE A 37 -7.79 11.93 -11.20
C PHE A 37 -8.69 11.08 -10.31
N VAL A 38 -8.92 9.82 -10.69
CA VAL A 38 -9.71 8.86 -9.90
C VAL A 38 -9.01 8.54 -8.57
N ILE A 39 -7.69 8.34 -8.57
CA ILE A 39 -6.89 8.12 -7.35
C ILE A 39 -7.02 9.33 -6.43
N PHE A 40 -6.85 10.55 -6.96
CA PHE A 40 -7.01 11.76 -6.17
C PHE A 40 -8.40 11.87 -5.49
N LEU A 41 -9.48 11.66 -6.26
CA LEU A 41 -10.85 11.72 -5.73
C LEU A 41 -11.13 10.63 -4.69
N THR A 42 -10.73 9.39 -4.99
CA THR A 42 -10.95 8.25 -4.09
C THR A 42 -10.14 8.39 -2.80
N SER A 43 -8.89 8.87 -2.85
CA SER A 43 -8.09 9.21 -1.66
C SER A 43 -8.74 10.31 -0.83
N ALA A 44 -9.24 11.38 -1.46
CA ALA A 44 -9.93 12.47 -0.76
C ALA A 44 -11.17 11.96 -0.01
N VAL A 45 -11.99 11.12 -0.65
CA VAL A 45 -13.17 10.50 -0.03
C VAL A 45 -12.76 9.52 1.08
N GLY A 46 -11.73 8.71 0.87
CA GLY A 46 -11.27 7.70 1.82
C GLY A 46 -10.77 8.28 3.15
N ILE A 47 -10.22 9.50 3.14
CA ILE A 47 -9.77 10.20 4.36
C ILE A 47 -10.91 11.05 4.94
N ALA A 48 -11.68 11.73 4.09
CA ALA A 48 -12.77 12.59 4.53
C ALA A 48 -13.92 11.80 5.17
N GLY A 49 -14.15 10.56 4.74
CA GLY A 49 -15.22 9.68 5.26
C GLY A 49 -15.12 9.45 6.78
N PRO A 50 -14.03 8.83 7.29
CA PRO A 50 -13.82 8.62 8.72
C PRO A 50 -13.82 9.92 9.54
N VAL A 51 -13.28 11.00 8.97
CA VAL A 51 -13.27 12.34 9.60
C VAL A 51 -14.69 12.89 9.71
N LEU A 52 -15.48 12.87 8.64
CA LEU A 52 -16.86 13.37 8.62
C LEU A 52 -17.75 12.53 9.55
N LEU A 53 -17.56 11.20 9.54
CA LEU A 53 -18.23 10.28 10.46
C LEU A 53 -17.91 10.64 11.92
N ALA A 54 -16.67 11.01 12.23
CA ALA A 54 -16.26 11.48 13.54
C ALA A 54 -16.91 12.80 13.94
N GLN A 55 -17.03 13.74 13.01
CA GLN A 55 -17.66 15.03 13.26
C GLN A 55 -19.17 14.88 13.50
N LEU A 56 -19.85 13.98 12.77
CA LEU A 56 -21.30 13.78 12.87
C LEU A 56 -21.74 12.97 14.10
N PHE A 57 -20.92 12.02 14.57
CA PHE A 57 -21.33 11.05 15.62
C PHE A 57 -20.48 11.11 16.90
N ARG A 58 -19.77 12.23 17.11
CA ARG A 58 -18.90 12.45 18.27
C ARG A 58 -19.65 12.20 19.59
N GLY A 59 -19.11 11.31 20.44
CA GLY A 59 -19.62 11.05 21.80
C GLY A 59 -20.56 9.85 21.96
N LYS A 60 -20.88 9.09 20.90
CA LYS A 60 -21.69 7.87 21.01
C LYS A 60 -20.80 6.61 21.09
N PRO A 61 -21.06 5.65 22.01
CA PRO A 61 -20.30 4.40 22.11
C PRO A 61 -20.45 3.47 20.89
N LEU A 62 -21.41 3.76 20.00
CA LEU A 62 -21.57 3.09 18.72
C LEU A 62 -20.49 3.51 17.71
N TYR A 63 -20.02 4.75 17.79
CA TYR A 63 -19.00 5.29 16.89
C TYR A 63 -17.64 4.60 17.09
N ASP A 64 -17.20 4.46 18.35
CA ASP A 64 -15.91 3.81 18.66
C ASP A 64 -15.87 2.35 18.18
N LYS A 65 -17.01 1.65 18.28
CA LYS A 65 -17.17 0.29 17.76
C LYS A 65 -17.14 0.26 16.23
N ALA A 66 -17.82 1.19 15.56
CA ALA A 66 -17.85 1.27 14.10
C ALA A 66 -16.47 1.58 13.51
N VAL A 67 -15.76 2.56 14.09
CA VAL A 67 -14.39 2.91 13.68
C VAL A 67 -13.46 1.72 13.85
N LEU A 68 -13.54 1.00 14.97
CA LEU A 68 -12.72 -0.20 15.19
C LEU A 68 -12.97 -1.27 14.12
N VAL A 69 -14.24 -1.54 13.77
CA VAL A 69 -14.59 -2.51 12.73
C VAL A 69 -14.07 -2.07 11.35
N ILE A 70 -14.22 -0.79 11.01
CA ILE A 70 -13.70 -0.21 9.76
C ILE A 70 -12.17 -0.31 9.70
N LYS A 71 -11.47 -0.01 10.80
CA LYS A 71 -10.01 -0.16 10.90
C LYS A 71 -9.58 -1.61 10.66
N CYS A 72 -10.27 -2.59 11.24
CA CYS A 72 -9.96 -4.01 11.02
C CYS A 72 -10.21 -4.42 9.56
N PHE A 73 -11.29 -3.97 8.94
CA PHE A 73 -11.51 -4.20 7.50
C PHE A 73 -10.36 -3.63 6.66
N ALA A 74 -9.97 -2.37 6.91
CA ALA A 74 -8.87 -1.71 6.21
C ALA A 74 -7.53 -2.44 6.41
N ALA A 75 -7.24 -2.91 7.62
CA ALA A 75 -6.05 -3.71 7.91
C ALA A 75 -5.99 -4.99 7.06
N GLY A 76 -7.14 -5.63 6.85
CA GLY A 76 -7.25 -6.82 6.01
C GLY A 76 -6.97 -6.53 4.53
N VAL A 77 -7.51 -5.41 4.03
CA VAL A 77 -7.26 -4.91 2.66
C VAL A 77 -5.77 -4.58 2.48
N ILE A 78 -5.13 -3.90 3.44
CA ILE A 78 -3.70 -3.57 3.42
C ILE A 78 -2.84 -4.84 3.36
N LEU A 79 -3.12 -5.80 4.25
CA LEU A 79 -2.37 -7.05 4.34
C LEU A 79 -2.51 -7.90 3.06
N SER A 80 -3.69 -7.89 2.44
CA SER A 80 -3.92 -8.57 1.16
C SER A 80 -3.25 -7.84 0.00
N THR A 81 -3.28 -6.51 -0.02
CA THR A 81 -2.59 -5.70 -1.03
C THR A 81 -1.09 -6.01 -1.06
N SER A 82 -0.45 -6.07 0.11
CA SER A 82 0.98 -6.32 0.18
C SER A 82 1.38 -7.72 -0.29
N LEU A 83 0.64 -8.75 0.13
CA LEU A 83 1.00 -10.15 -0.13
C LEU A 83 0.46 -10.71 -1.45
N VAL A 84 -0.71 -10.26 -1.90
CA VAL A 84 -1.41 -10.82 -3.08
C VAL A 84 -1.21 -9.97 -4.32
N HIS A 85 -0.93 -8.68 -4.17
CA HIS A 85 -0.81 -7.77 -5.31
C HIS A 85 0.63 -7.25 -5.49
N VAL A 86 1.16 -6.54 -4.49
CA VAL A 86 2.45 -5.85 -4.61
C VAL A 86 3.63 -6.82 -4.59
N LEU A 87 3.63 -7.80 -3.68
CA LEU A 87 4.73 -8.75 -3.59
C LEU A 87 4.86 -9.63 -4.84
N PRO A 88 3.77 -10.24 -5.37
CA PRO A 88 3.87 -11.06 -6.58
C PRO A 88 4.28 -10.25 -7.82
N GLU A 89 3.81 -9.01 -7.96
CA GLU A 89 4.24 -8.10 -9.02
C GLU A 89 5.74 -7.80 -8.93
N ALA A 90 6.25 -7.53 -7.72
CA ALA A 90 7.68 -7.35 -7.51
C ALA A 90 8.51 -8.59 -7.83
N TYR A 91 8.00 -9.79 -7.53
CA TYR A 91 8.61 -11.04 -7.98
C TYR A 91 8.57 -11.18 -9.50
N ALA A 92 7.48 -10.79 -10.15
CA ALA A 92 7.35 -10.85 -11.60
C ALA A 92 8.34 -9.92 -12.32
N SER A 93 8.48 -8.66 -11.87
CA SER A 93 9.43 -7.71 -12.47
C SER A 93 10.89 -8.19 -12.34
N LEU A 94 11.26 -8.84 -11.23
CA LEU A 94 12.61 -9.42 -11.09
C LEU A 94 12.79 -10.77 -11.82
N ALA A 95 11.70 -11.50 -12.05
CA ALA A 95 11.71 -12.75 -12.80
C ALA A 95 11.70 -12.54 -14.32
N ASP A 96 11.48 -11.31 -14.79
CA ASP A 96 11.53 -10.96 -16.21
C ASP A 96 12.85 -11.38 -16.85
N CYS A 97 12.80 -11.87 -18.09
CA CYS A 97 13.95 -12.42 -18.80
C CYS A 97 15.08 -11.38 -19.02
N ALA A 98 14.76 -10.09 -19.12
CA ALA A 98 15.75 -9.01 -19.20
C ALA A 98 16.63 -8.92 -17.94
N VAL A 99 16.07 -9.35 -16.79
CA VAL A 99 16.72 -9.29 -15.46
C VAL A 99 17.24 -10.68 -15.05
N SER A 100 16.41 -11.71 -15.15
CA SER A 100 16.69 -13.09 -14.74
C SER A 100 17.76 -13.80 -15.57
N SER A 101 18.15 -13.25 -16.72
CA SER A 101 19.30 -13.72 -17.50
C SER A 101 20.66 -13.29 -16.93
N ARG A 102 20.68 -12.37 -15.96
CA ARG A 102 21.91 -11.79 -15.38
C ARG A 102 22.15 -12.30 -13.96
N HIS A 103 23.37 -12.74 -13.67
CA HIS A 103 23.83 -12.93 -12.28
C HIS A 103 23.92 -11.55 -11.59
N PRO A 104 23.51 -11.38 -10.31
CA PRO A 104 23.04 -12.40 -9.37
C PRO A 104 21.52 -12.61 -9.35
N TRP A 105 20.75 -11.87 -10.16
CA TRP A 105 19.29 -11.80 -10.07
C TRP A 105 18.57 -13.14 -10.24
N LYS A 106 19.18 -14.06 -10.98
CA LYS A 106 18.68 -15.43 -11.17
C LYS A 106 18.84 -16.32 -9.93
N ASP A 107 19.92 -16.12 -9.19
CA ASP A 107 20.44 -17.11 -8.24
C ASP A 107 19.88 -16.91 -6.83
N PHE A 108 19.24 -15.77 -6.57
CA PHE A 108 18.76 -15.41 -5.25
C PHE A 108 17.41 -14.67 -5.28
N PRO A 109 16.45 -14.99 -4.38
CA PRO A 109 15.14 -14.34 -4.33
C PRO A 109 15.22 -12.94 -3.68
N PHE A 110 15.78 -11.96 -4.41
CA PHE A 110 15.97 -10.59 -3.94
C PHE A 110 14.67 -9.93 -3.48
N ALA A 111 13.54 -10.19 -4.14
CA ALA A 111 12.25 -9.64 -3.73
C ALA A 111 11.90 -10.04 -2.27
N GLY A 112 12.08 -11.30 -1.91
CA GLY A 112 11.81 -11.78 -0.55
C GLY A 112 12.75 -11.16 0.49
N LEU A 113 14.04 -11.05 0.16
CA LEU A 113 15.02 -10.42 1.04
C LEU A 113 14.70 -8.94 1.28
N VAL A 114 14.40 -8.19 0.22
CA VAL A 114 14.10 -6.77 0.31
C VAL A 114 12.77 -6.53 1.03
N THR A 115 11.80 -7.42 0.86
CA THR A 115 10.56 -7.43 1.67
C THR A 115 10.87 -7.60 3.15
N LEU A 116 11.74 -8.55 3.52
CA LEU A 116 12.17 -8.72 4.91
C LEU A 116 12.89 -7.47 5.45
N ILE A 117 13.78 -6.87 4.65
CA ILE A 117 14.45 -5.62 5.01
C ILE A 117 13.41 -4.51 5.24
N GLY A 118 12.38 -4.40 4.40
CA GLY A 118 11.27 -3.46 4.58
C GLY A 118 10.54 -3.65 5.93
N CYS A 119 10.20 -4.88 6.29
CA CYS A 119 9.60 -5.19 7.59
C CYS A 119 10.51 -4.77 8.76
N LEU A 120 11.80 -5.08 8.67
CA LEU A 120 12.77 -4.77 9.72
C LEU A 120 13.04 -3.27 9.85
N LEU A 121 13.07 -2.54 8.73
CA LEU A 121 13.19 -1.08 8.71
C LEU A 121 11.97 -0.44 9.36
N ALA A 122 10.77 -0.90 9.04
CA ALA A 122 9.54 -0.41 9.66
C ALA A 122 9.56 -0.64 11.18
N LEU A 123 9.96 -1.84 11.62
CA LEU A 123 10.15 -2.16 13.03
C LEU A 123 11.20 -1.26 13.71
N PHE A 124 12.33 -1.01 13.06
CA PHE A 124 13.38 -0.14 13.59
C PHE A 124 12.88 1.30 13.77
N VAL A 125 12.13 1.81 12.79
CA VAL A 125 11.51 3.14 12.89
C VAL A 125 10.49 3.20 14.03
N ASP A 126 9.65 2.18 14.21
CA ASP A 126 8.67 2.14 15.30
C ASP A 126 9.33 2.11 16.70
N ILE A 127 10.37 1.28 16.87
CA ILE A 127 11.13 1.20 18.12
C ILE A 127 11.80 2.55 18.44
N THR A 128 12.49 3.14 17.45
CA THR A 128 13.17 4.44 17.65
C THR A 128 12.18 5.59 17.90
N ALA A 129 10.98 5.53 17.33
CA ALA A 129 9.92 6.49 17.59
C ALA A 129 9.34 6.37 19.00
N THR A 130 9.31 5.16 19.57
CA THR A 130 8.76 4.90 20.91
C THR A 130 9.66 5.42 22.05
N GLU A 131 10.97 5.53 21.80
CA GLU A 131 11.99 6.00 22.78
C GLU A 131 12.01 7.54 22.96
N HIS A 132 11.33 8.31 22.11
CA HIS A 132 11.27 9.78 22.20
C HIS A 132 9.88 10.29 22.59
N ASN A 133 9.78 10.84 23.81
CA ASN A 133 8.65 11.57 24.43
C ASN A 133 7.47 11.96 23.50
N ARG A 134 6.24 11.74 24.01
CA ARG A 134 4.85 11.91 23.48
C ARG A 134 4.48 13.00 22.44
N CYS A 135 5.39 13.75 21.84
CA CYS A 135 5.10 14.74 20.78
C CYS A 135 5.53 14.27 19.38
N THR A 136 5.75 12.97 19.20
CA THR A 136 6.39 12.39 18.03
C THR A 136 5.36 11.80 17.05
N ILE A 137 4.40 12.63 16.62
CA ILE A 137 3.51 12.33 15.47
C ILE A 137 4.27 12.40 14.13
N LYS A 138 5.49 12.95 14.12
CA LYS A 138 6.28 13.23 12.91
C LYS A 138 6.92 12.01 12.22
N PRO A 139 7.44 10.98 12.92
CA PRO A 139 8.01 9.79 12.25
C PRO A 139 6.92 8.86 11.72
N LEU A 140 5.79 8.74 12.43
CA LEU A 140 4.62 8.00 11.96
C LEU A 140 4.11 8.61 10.64
N VAL A 141 4.05 9.94 10.52
CA VAL A 141 3.68 10.63 9.27
C VAL A 141 4.73 10.42 8.17
N ALA A 142 6.03 10.35 8.49
CA ALA A 142 7.09 10.13 7.50
C ALA A 142 7.14 8.67 6.99
N ALA A 143 6.88 7.68 7.85
CA ALA A 143 6.77 6.27 7.48
C ALA A 143 5.48 6.00 6.68
N LEU A 144 4.36 6.61 7.09
CA LEU A 144 3.06 6.57 6.41
C LEU A 144 2.98 7.49 5.17
N SER A 145 4.09 8.07 4.70
CA SER A 145 4.11 8.85 3.44
C SER A 145 4.36 7.96 2.22
N PHE A 146 4.72 6.68 2.41
CA PHE A 146 5.16 5.80 1.33
C PHE A 146 4.09 4.79 0.82
N HIS A 147 2.86 4.77 1.38
CA HIS A 147 1.88 3.69 1.13
C HIS A 147 0.45 4.12 0.77
N GLN A 148 0.37 5.23 0.06
CA GLN A 148 -0.77 6.13 0.17
C GLN A 148 -1.93 5.83 -0.82
N ILE A 149 -2.65 4.73 -0.60
CA ILE A 149 -4.07 4.57 -1.00
C ILE A 149 -4.91 3.95 0.13
N PHE A 150 -4.35 3.00 0.90
CA PHE A 150 -5.09 2.34 2.00
C PHE A 150 -4.84 2.94 3.40
N GLU A 151 -3.83 3.80 3.55
CA GLU A 151 -3.48 4.48 4.80
C GLU A 151 -4.46 5.62 5.19
N GLY A 152 -5.27 6.11 4.24
CA GLY A 152 -6.17 7.25 4.43
C GLY A 152 -7.29 7.00 5.43
N MET A 153 -7.75 5.75 5.56
CA MET A 153 -8.76 5.37 6.54
C MET A 153 -8.21 5.28 7.98
N GLY A 154 -6.97 4.81 8.15
CA GLY A 154 -6.30 4.75 9.45
C GLY A 154 -5.94 6.13 9.99
N LEU A 155 -5.33 6.97 9.14
CA LEU A 155 -5.01 8.37 9.47
C LEU A 155 -6.26 9.21 9.68
N GLY A 156 -7.32 9.02 8.88
CA GLY A 156 -8.62 9.69 9.08
C GLY A 156 -9.21 9.42 10.48
N GLY A 157 -9.08 8.18 10.99
CA GLY A 157 -9.48 7.81 12.34
C GLY A 157 -8.66 8.48 13.45
N CYS A 158 -7.34 8.60 13.27
CA CYS A 158 -6.46 9.29 14.21
C CYS A 158 -6.68 10.82 14.21
N ILE A 159 -6.84 11.43 13.03
CA ILE A 159 -7.13 12.86 12.86
C ILE A 159 -8.49 13.23 13.47
N ALA A 160 -9.48 12.36 13.31
CA ALA A 160 -10.78 12.45 13.95
C ALA A 160 -10.70 12.49 15.48
N GLN A 161 -9.82 11.68 16.08
CA GLN A 161 -9.63 11.59 17.53
C GLN A 161 -8.79 12.74 18.10
N ALA A 162 -7.87 13.31 17.31
CA ALA A 162 -6.98 14.40 17.72
C ALA A 162 -7.69 15.75 17.96
N GLY A 163 -8.95 15.91 17.52
CA GLY A 163 -9.77 17.08 17.84
C GLY A 163 -9.33 18.39 17.19
N PHE A 164 -8.58 18.34 16.09
CA PHE A 164 -8.13 19.52 15.37
C PHE A 164 -9.28 20.32 14.73
N ARG A 165 -9.04 21.61 14.44
CA ARG A 165 -9.99 22.47 13.71
C ARG A 165 -10.16 21.96 12.28
N LEU A 166 -11.38 22.11 11.74
CA LEU A 166 -11.73 21.65 10.39
C LEU A 166 -10.78 22.18 9.30
N ARG A 167 -10.27 23.41 9.43
CA ARG A 167 -9.27 23.97 8.49
C ARG A 167 -7.95 23.19 8.50
N THR A 168 -7.46 22.80 9.68
CA THR A 168 -6.22 22.01 9.82
C THR A 168 -6.44 20.59 9.29
N VAL A 169 -7.61 20.01 9.58
CA VAL A 169 -7.99 18.69 9.07
C VAL A 169 -8.09 18.70 7.54
N ALA A 170 -8.75 19.71 6.96
CA ALA A 170 -8.86 19.89 5.52
C ALA A 170 -7.48 20.05 4.86
N TYR A 171 -6.59 20.85 5.47
CA TYR A 171 -5.21 20.99 4.99
C TYR A 171 -4.45 19.66 5.00
N MET A 172 -4.52 18.88 6.08
CA MET A 172 -3.88 17.57 6.17
C MET A 172 -4.43 16.57 5.13
N CYS A 173 -5.76 16.59 4.89
CA CYS A 173 -6.40 15.74 3.88
C CYS A 173 -5.95 16.12 2.45
N VAL A 174 -5.84 17.41 2.15
CA VAL A 174 -5.39 17.89 0.82
C VAL A 174 -3.94 17.51 0.58
N MET A 175 -3.05 17.74 1.53
CA MET A 175 -1.64 17.37 1.39
C MET A 175 -1.47 15.87 1.18
N PHE A 176 -2.21 15.03 1.91
CA PHE A 176 -2.20 13.58 1.72
C PHE A 176 -2.69 13.17 0.33
N ALA A 177 -3.81 13.75 -0.15
CA ALA A 177 -4.38 13.40 -1.45
C ALA A 177 -3.48 13.81 -2.63
N VAL A 178 -2.62 14.83 -2.45
CA VAL A 178 -1.69 15.31 -3.49
C VAL A 178 -0.39 14.49 -3.54
N THR A 179 0.01 13.83 -2.46
CA THR A 179 1.26 13.05 -2.42
C THR A 179 1.28 11.92 -3.47
N THR A 180 0.19 11.16 -3.60
CA THR A 180 0.08 10.04 -4.56
C THR A 180 0.19 10.46 -6.02
N PRO A 181 -0.60 11.44 -6.52
CA PRO A 181 -0.44 11.93 -7.90
C PRO A 181 0.92 12.60 -8.13
N MET A 182 1.51 13.25 -7.11
CA MET A 182 2.87 13.79 -7.21
C MET A 182 3.92 12.68 -7.38
N GLY A 183 3.80 11.57 -6.66
CA GLY A 183 4.67 10.40 -6.81
C GLY A 183 4.57 9.76 -8.20
N ILE A 184 3.35 9.61 -8.72
CA ILE A 184 3.12 9.10 -10.09
C ILE A 184 3.75 10.05 -11.11
N LEU A 185 3.56 11.37 -10.96
CA LEU A 185 4.15 12.36 -11.84
C LEU A 185 5.68 12.34 -11.82
N LEU A 186 6.29 12.21 -10.64
CA LEU A 186 7.74 12.08 -10.49
C LEU A 186 8.25 10.81 -11.20
N GLY A 187 7.56 9.68 -11.04
CA GLY A 187 7.89 8.44 -11.75
C GLY A 187 7.83 8.58 -13.27
N MET A 188 6.78 9.25 -13.79
CA MET A 188 6.64 9.54 -15.22
C MET A 188 7.76 10.47 -15.74
N ILE A 189 8.15 11.49 -14.95
CA ILE A 189 9.22 12.41 -15.32
C ILE A 189 10.57 11.69 -15.37
N ILE A 190 10.88 10.82 -14.40
CA ILE A 190 12.12 10.04 -14.39
C ILE A 190 12.19 9.17 -15.63
N PHE A 191 11.12 8.44 -15.95
CA PHE A 191 11.04 7.59 -17.14
C PHE A 191 11.26 8.37 -18.44
N TRP A 192 10.68 9.57 -18.52
CA TRP A 192 10.84 10.47 -19.66
C TRP A 192 12.28 11.03 -19.77
N LEU A 193 12.91 11.39 -18.65
CA LEU A 193 14.27 11.95 -18.62
C LEU A 193 15.36 10.90 -18.85
N THR A 194 15.19 9.68 -18.34
CA THR A 194 16.20 8.62 -18.47
C THR A 194 16.05 7.82 -19.76
N GLY A 195 14.91 7.92 -20.45
CA GLY A 195 14.59 7.08 -21.61
C GLY A 195 14.45 5.60 -21.25
N TYR A 196 14.15 5.30 -19.99
CA TYR A 196 13.79 3.93 -19.60
C TYR A 196 12.48 3.55 -20.28
N ASP A 197 12.40 2.32 -20.78
CA ASP A 197 11.17 1.71 -21.26
C ASP A 197 10.80 0.53 -20.33
N ASP A 198 9.59 -0.01 -20.49
CA ASP A 198 9.12 -1.15 -19.67
C ASP A 198 9.91 -2.45 -19.92
N THR A 199 10.81 -2.46 -20.91
CA THR A 199 11.68 -3.60 -21.23
C THR A 199 13.10 -3.40 -20.68
N ASN A 200 13.39 -2.20 -20.15
CA ASN A 200 14.71 -1.87 -19.67
C ASN A 200 14.96 -2.62 -18.35
N PRO A 201 16.02 -3.45 -18.27
CA PRO A 201 16.30 -4.23 -17.08
C PRO A 201 16.50 -3.37 -15.83
N ASN A 202 16.99 -2.14 -15.96
CA ASN A 202 17.16 -1.25 -14.82
C ASN A 202 15.81 -0.75 -14.27
N ALA A 203 14.81 -0.54 -15.13
CA ALA A 203 13.47 -0.14 -14.72
C ALA A 203 12.77 -1.27 -13.96
N LEU A 204 12.84 -2.48 -14.51
CA LEU A 204 12.30 -3.71 -13.89
C LEU A 204 12.97 -4.04 -12.55
N ILE A 205 14.29 -3.85 -12.45
CA ILE A 205 15.02 -3.98 -11.17
C ILE A 205 14.51 -2.96 -10.15
N MET A 206 14.36 -1.69 -10.53
CA MET A 206 13.89 -0.66 -9.62
C MET A 206 12.45 -0.91 -9.15
N GLU A 207 11.57 -1.28 -10.07
CA GLU A 207 10.18 -1.66 -9.76
C GLU A 207 10.14 -2.85 -8.80
N GLY A 208 10.89 -3.92 -9.08
CA GLY A 208 10.94 -5.10 -8.23
C GLY A 208 11.51 -4.83 -6.83
N LEU A 209 12.58 -4.04 -6.73
CA LEU A 209 13.18 -3.68 -5.45
C LEU A 209 12.28 -2.74 -4.63
N LEU A 210 11.76 -1.68 -5.25
CA LEU A 210 10.90 -0.71 -4.58
C LEU A 210 9.56 -1.34 -4.19
N GLY A 211 8.96 -2.14 -5.07
CA GLY A 211 7.74 -2.90 -4.80
C GLY A 211 7.92 -3.90 -3.66
N SER A 212 9.04 -4.62 -3.60
CA SER A 212 9.35 -5.53 -2.50
C SER A 212 9.52 -4.80 -1.17
N LEU A 213 10.27 -3.70 -1.16
CA LEU A 213 10.46 -2.87 0.03
C LEU A 213 9.12 -2.36 0.57
N SER A 214 8.31 -1.82 -0.35
CA SER A 214 6.94 -1.35 -0.12
C SER A 214 6.08 -2.48 0.49
N SER A 215 6.05 -3.67 -0.11
CA SER A 215 5.29 -4.81 0.43
C SER A 215 5.68 -5.14 1.87
N GLY A 216 6.98 -5.15 2.19
CA GLY A 216 7.47 -5.41 3.55
C GLY A 216 6.95 -4.40 4.59
N ILE A 217 6.98 -3.11 4.24
CA ILE A 217 6.46 -2.05 5.12
C ILE A 217 4.94 -2.21 5.34
N LEU A 218 4.16 -2.54 4.30
CA LEU A 218 2.72 -2.80 4.46
C LEU A 218 2.41 -4.05 5.28
N VAL A 219 3.21 -5.12 5.16
CA VAL A 219 3.06 -6.31 5.99
C VAL A 219 3.25 -5.94 7.46
N TYR A 220 4.27 -5.16 7.78
CA TYR A 220 4.50 -4.65 9.12
C TYR A 220 3.32 -3.80 9.60
N MET A 221 2.90 -2.81 8.82
CA MET A 221 1.79 -1.93 9.18
C MET A 221 0.48 -2.70 9.40
N GLY A 222 0.16 -3.66 8.52
CA GLY A 222 -1.04 -4.49 8.63
C GLY A 222 -1.03 -5.36 9.90
N LEU A 223 0.06 -6.08 10.14
CA LEU A 223 0.16 -7.03 11.25
C LEU A 223 0.42 -6.38 12.60
N VAL A 224 1.36 -5.44 12.67
CA VAL A 224 1.86 -4.86 13.92
C VAL A 224 1.06 -3.61 14.29
N ASP A 225 1.00 -2.61 13.40
CA ASP A 225 0.40 -1.30 13.74
C ASP A 225 -1.12 -1.33 13.82
N LEU A 226 -1.77 -2.19 13.02
CA LEU A 226 -3.24 -2.28 12.97
C LEU A 226 -3.76 -3.48 13.74
N ILE A 227 -3.38 -4.71 13.35
CA ILE A 227 -3.97 -5.92 13.94
C ILE A 227 -3.50 -6.10 15.39
N ALA A 228 -2.19 -6.14 15.65
CA ALA A 228 -1.68 -6.45 16.98
C ALA A 228 -2.04 -5.36 18.01
N LEU A 229 -1.92 -4.09 17.62
CA LEU A 229 -2.29 -2.96 18.47
C LEU A 229 -3.78 -2.99 18.85
N ASP A 230 -4.69 -3.21 17.89
CA ASP A 230 -6.12 -3.22 18.19
C ASP A 230 -6.58 -4.52 18.87
N PHE A 231 -6.08 -5.71 18.49
CA PHE A 231 -6.54 -6.99 19.06
C PHE A 231 -6.01 -7.28 20.47
N PHE A 232 -4.80 -6.83 20.80
CA PHE A 232 -4.16 -7.16 22.08
C PHE A 232 -4.18 -6.01 23.08
N HIS A 233 -4.12 -4.75 22.63
CA HIS A 233 -3.98 -3.60 23.53
C HIS A 233 -5.27 -2.77 23.70
N ASN A 234 -6.30 -2.98 22.87
CA ASN A 234 -7.54 -2.21 22.95
C ASN A 234 -8.52 -2.76 24.00
N LYS A 235 -8.78 -1.98 25.06
CA LYS A 235 -9.73 -2.32 26.15
C LYS A 235 -11.16 -2.56 25.67
N LEU A 236 -11.61 -1.86 24.62
CA LEU A 236 -12.96 -2.04 24.06
C LEU A 236 -13.10 -3.44 23.42
N MET A 237 -12.04 -3.89 22.76
CA MET A 237 -11.99 -5.17 22.06
C MET A 237 -11.86 -6.36 23.01
N SER A 238 -11.11 -6.20 24.11
CA SER A 238 -11.01 -7.23 25.16
C SER A 238 -12.29 -7.37 25.99
N SER A 239 -13.02 -6.27 26.21
CA SER A 239 -14.24 -6.27 27.04
C SER A 239 -15.47 -6.87 26.34
N THR A 240 -15.53 -6.83 25.00
CA THR A 240 -16.72 -7.25 24.24
C THR A 240 -16.39 -8.38 23.25
N PRO A 241 -16.70 -9.66 23.55
CA PRO A 241 -16.34 -10.78 22.67
C PRO A 241 -17.06 -10.74 21.32
N ARG A 242 -18.29 -10.20 21.27
CA ARG A 242 -19.03 -9.97 20.02
C ARG A 242 -18.30 -9.00 19.08
N LEU A 243 -17.68 -7.96 19.63
CA LEU A 243 -16.95 -6.97 18.86
C LEU A 243 -15.68 -7.59 18.28
N LYS A 244 -14.91 -8.33 19.09
CA LYS A 244 -13.73 -9.07 18.63
C LYS A 244 -14.05 -10.02 17.48
N LYS A 245 -15.15 -10.79 17.58
CA LYS A 245 -15.62 -11.68 16.49
C LYS A 245 -15.99 -10.88 15.23
N THR A 246 -16.73 -9.78 15.38
CA THR A 246 -17.17 -8.95 14.25
C THR A 246 -15.98 -8.30 13.54
N SER A 247 -15.02 -7.76 14.30
CA SER A 247 -13.77 -7.20 13.76
C SER A 247 -12.90 -8.24 13.07
N PHE A 248 -12.82 -9.47 13.58
CA PHE A 248 -12.11 -10.55 12.90
C PHE A 248 -12.79 -10.93 11.57
N VAL A 249 -14.12 -11.01 11.54
CA VAL A 249 -14.86 -11.21 10.28
C VAL A 249 -14.60 -10.06 9.31
N ALA A 250 -14.62 -8.82 9.78
CA ALA A 250 -14.33 -7.65 8.96
C ALA A 250 -12.91 -7.68 8.39
N LEU A 251 -11.91 -8.09 9.18
CA LEU A 251 -10.53 -8.29 8.75
C LEU A 251 -10.45 -9.29 7.59
N VAL A 252 -11.06 -10.46 7.75
CA VAL A 252 -11.08 -11.51 6.71
C VAL A 252 -11.82 -11.04 5.45
N LEU A 253 -12.94 -10.34 5.60
CA LEU A 253 -13.68 -9.77 4.47
C LEU A 253 -12.86 -8.71 3.73
N GLY A 254 -12.10 -7.89 4.46
CA GLY A 254 -11.17 -6.93 3.87
C GLY A 254 -10.11 -7.63 3.02
N SER A 255 -9.45 -8.64 3.58
CA SER A 255 -8.46 -9.41 2.83
C SER A 255 -9.04 -10.10 1.61
N ALA A 256 -10.19 -10.76 1.76
CA ALA A 256 -10.88 -11.44 0.66
C ALA A 256 -11.31 -10.48 -0.45
N SER A 257 -11.83 -9.30 -0.09
CA SER A 257 -12.27 -8.30 -1.07
C SER A 257 -11.12 -7.86 -1.99
N MET A 258 -9.95 -7.57 -1.41
CA MET A 258 -8.77 -7.19 -2.20
C MET A 258 -8.21 -8.35 -3.03
N SER A 259 -8.24 -9.58 -2.49
CA SER A 259 -7.81 -10.76 -3.24
C SER A 259 -8.72 -11.07 -4.43
N ILE A 260 -10.03 -10.81 -4.31
CA ILE A 260 -10.98 -10.98 -5.43
C ILE A 260 -10.70 -9.93 -6.50
N LEU A 261 -10.43 -8.67 -6.12
CA LEU A 261 -10.06 -7.63 -7.09
C LEU A 261 -8.78 -7.99 -7.85
N ALA A 262 -7.82 -8.65 -7.20
CA ALA A 262 -6.60 -9.11 -7.84
C ALA A 262 -6.82 -10.18 -8.93
N LEU A 263 -7.99 -10.83 -9.01
CA LEU A 263 -8.31 -11.73 -10.13
C LEU A 263 -8.61 -10.99 -11.44
N TRP A 264 -8.96 -9.71 -11.35
CA TRP A 264 -9.40 -8.89 -12.48
C TRP A 264 -8.43 -7.75 -12.79
N ALA A 265 -7.32 -7.68 -12.06
CA ALA A 265 -6.21 -6.74 -12.27
C ALA A 265 -5.21 -7.35 -13.25
#